data_AF-A0A231HB11-F1
#
_entry.id   AF-A0A231HB11-F1
#
_cell.length_a   1.000
_cell.length_b   1.000
_cell.length_c   1.000
_cell.angle_alpha   90.00
_cell.angle_beta   90.00
_cell.angle_gamma   90.00
#
_symmetry.space_group_name_H-M   'P 1'
#
loop_
_entity.id
_entity.type
_entity.pdbx_description
1 polymer ?
#
loop_
_entity_poly.entity_id
_entity_poly.type
_entity_poly.pdbx_seq_one_letter_code
_entity_poly.pdbx_strand_id
1 'polypeptide(L)'
;MADGSDSDLIAGELRADLLRALSYVETEDGPDGSYIVNGDLPPEVAPPFIRAIMRIEAELLLHDAEQVTVERGEPRSPEERRTDAFVALALRVTDDT
;
A
#
# COMPACT_ATOMS: atom_id res chain seq x y z
N MET A 1 27.82 -12.50 -6.36
CA MET A 1 27.32 -11.64 -7.44
C MET A 1 25.83 -11.93 -7.60
N ALA A 2 25.02 -11.34 -6.73
CA ALA A 2 23.56 -11.41 -6.74
C ALA A 2 23.08 -10.24 -5.87
N ASP A 3 23.13 -9.03 -6.43
CA ASP A 3 22.79 -7.78 -5.71
C ASP A 3 22.14 -6.75 -6.64
N GLY A 4 21.68 -7.20 -7.82
CA GLY A 4 21.09 -6.33 -8.84
C GLY A 4 19.58 -6.44 -8.96
N SER A 5 18.96 -7.50 -8.42
CA SER A 5 17.50 -7.72 -8.50
C SER A 5 16.74 -7.22 -7.28
N ASP A 6 17.39 -7.13 -6.12
CA ASP A 6 16.75 -6.63 -4.89
C ASP A 6 16.62 -5.10 -4.86
N SER A 7 17.39 -4.40 -5.70
CA SER A 7 17.42 -2.93 -5.76
C SER A 7 16.10 -2.29 -6.22
N ASP A 8 15.16 -3.06 -6.78
CA ASP A 8 13.88 -2.53 -7.29
C ASP A 8 12.65 -3.25 -6.71
N LEU A 9 12.79 -3.83 -5.52
CA LEU A 9 11.68 -4.40 -4.78
C LEU A 9 11.04 -3.36 -3.86
N ILE A 10 9.74 -3.15 -4.02
CA ILE A 10 8.91 -2.35 -3.10
C ILE A 10 8.00 -3.29 -2.34
N ALA A 11 8.10 -3.28 -1.01
CA ALA A 11 7.37 -4.20 -0.14
C ALA A 11 7.50 -5.67 -0.61
N GLY A 12 8.70 -6.06 -1.05
CA GLY A 12 9.02 -7.43 -1.49
C GLY A 12 8.45 -7.85 -2.85
N GLU A 13 7.93 -6.92 -3.65
CA GLU A 13 7.42 -7.16 -5.01
C GLU A 13 8.10 -6.22 -6.01
N LEU A 14 8.20 -6.62 -7.28
CA LEU A 14 8.86 -5.81 -8.32
C LEU A 14 8.10 -4.50 -8.55
N ARG A 15 8.81 -3.36 -8.54
CA ARG A 15 8.22 -2.04 -8.82
C ARG A 15 7.44 -2.01 -10.12
N ALA A 16 7.95 -2.65 -11.18
CA ALA A 16 7.29 -2.70 -12.48
C ALA A 16 5.90 -3.37 -12.42
N ASP A 17 5.74 -4.44 -11.63
CA ASP A 17 4.45 -5.13 -11.47
C ASP A 17 3.47 -4.25 -10.68
N LEU A 18 3.97 -3.51 -9.68
CA LEU A 18 3.18 -2.59 -8.88
C LEU A 18 2.73 -1.36 -9.67
N LEU A 19 3.61 -0.79 -10.50
CA LEU A 19 3.26 0.29 -11.45
C LEU A 19 2.18 -0.17 -12.41
N ARG A 20 2.31 -1.40 -12.95
CA ARG A 20 1.30 -1.98 -13.82
C ARG A 20 -0.02 -2.14 -13.09
N ALA A 21 -0.03 -2.61 -11.84
CA ALA A 21 -1.24 -2.72 -11.04
C ALA A 21 -1.91 -1.35 -10.79
N LEU A 22 -1.13 -0.32 -10.46
CA LEU A 22 -1.64 1.04 -10.26
C LEU A 22 -2.30 1.63 -11.51
N SER A 23 -1.92 1.19 -12.71
CA SER A 23 -2.59 1.64 -13.95
C SER A 23 -4.03 1.14 -14.11
N TYR A 24 -4.47 0.17 -13.31
CA TYR A 24 -5.85 -0.32 -13.26
C TYR A 24 -6.67 0.30 -12.12
N VAL A 25 -6.09 1.26 -11.40
CA VAL A 25 -6.74 1.93 -10.28
C VAL A 25 -7.25 3.29 -10.73
N GLU A 26 -8.52 3.55 -10.46
CA GLU A 26 -9.20 4.80 -10.74
C GLU A 26 -9.62 5.46 -9.42
N THR A 27 -9.58 6.79 -9.38
CA THR A 27 -10.04 7.58 -8.24
C THR A 27 -11.28 8.36 -8.61
N GLU A 28 -12.31 8.27 -7.78
CA GLU A 28 -13.54 9.04 -7.91
C GLU A 28 -13.69 10.00 -6.72
N ASP A 29 -14.16 11.22 -6.98
CA ASP A 29 -14.49 12.17 -5.93
C ASP A 29 -15.74 11.69 -5.16
N GLY A 30 -15.59 11.56 -3.85
CA GLY A 30 -16.68 11.27 -2.93
C GLY A 30 -17.48 12.52 -2.57
N PRO A 31 -18.73 12.36 -2.09
CA PRO A 31 -19.65 13.48 -1.80
C PRO A 31 -19.16 14.41 -0.68
N ASP A 32 -18.26 13.94 0.18
CA ASP A 32 -17.75 14.67 1.35
C ASP A 32 -16.29 15.16 1.17
N GLY A 33 -15.79 15.18 -0.07
CA GLY A 33 -14.39 15.52 -0.37
C GLY A 33 -13.41 14.37 -0.08
N SER A 34 -13.91 13.16 0.13
CA SER A 34 -13.11 11.93 0.14
C SER A 34 -12.76 11.49 -1.28
N TYR A 35 -11.75 10.64 -1.43
CA TYR A 35 -11.48 9.94 -2.68
C TYR A 35 -11.85 8.46 -2.52
N ILE A 36 -12.62 7.93 -3.47
CA ILE A 36 -12.91 6.51 -3.58
C ILE A 36 -11.91 5.90 -4.54
N VAL A 37 -11.17 4.90 -4.09
CA VAL A 37 -10.19 4.18 -4.90
C VAL A 37 -10.84 2.88 -5.39
N ASN A 38 -11.10 2.80 -6.68
CA ASN A 38 -11.64 1.62 -7.35
C ASN A 38 -10.55 0.96 -8.19
N GLY A 39 -10.50 -0.37 -8.25
CA GLY A 39 -9.55 -1.06 -9.11
C GLY A 39 -10.08 -2.41 -9.56
N ASP A 40 -10.05 -2.64 -10.88
CA ASP A 40 -10.30 -3.96 -11.46
C ASP A 40 -8.98 -4.56 -11.92
N LEU A 41 -8.35 -5.31 -11.02
CA LEU A 41 -7.00 -5.84 -11.19
C LEU A 41 -7.05 -7.19 -11.92
N PRO A 42 -6.39 -7.33 -13.09
CA PRO A 42 -6.23 -8.62 -13.74
C PRO A 42 -5.55 -9.66 -12.81
N PRO A 43 -5.87 -10.96 -12.94
CA PRO A 43 -5.32 -12.02 -12.09
C PRO A 43 -3.79 -12.09 -12.07
N GLU A 44 -3.12 -11.63 -13.12
CA GLU A 44 -1.67 -11.58 -13.20
C GLU A 44 -1.02 -10.47 -12.36
N VAL A 45 -1.73 -9.36 -12.10
CA VAL A 45 -1.21 -8.22 -11.33
C VAL A 45 -1.78 -8.13 -9.92
N ALA A 46 -2.97 -8.70 -9.68
CA ALA A 46 -3.63 -8.63 -8.38
C ALA A 46 -2.79 -9.26 -7.24
N PRO A 47 -2.18 -10.45 -7.39
CA PRO A 47 -1.49 -11.08 -6.27
C PRO A 47 -0.25 -10.31 -5.77
N PRO A 48 0.68 -9.85 -6.63
CA PRO A 48 1.77 -8.98 -6.18
C PRO A 48 1.27 -7.72 -5.50
N PHE A 49 0.28 -7.04 -6.10
CA PHE A 49 -0.27 -5.80 -5.56
C PHE A 49 -0.88 -5.99 -4.16
N ILE A 50 -1.72 -7.00 -3.99
CA ILE A 50 -2.35 -7.31 -2.70
C ILE A 50 -1.29 -7.67 -1.65
N ARG A 51 -0.27 -8.47 -2.00
CA ARG A 51 0.80 -8.81 -1.06
C ARG A 51 1.59 -7.58 -0.63
N ALA A 52 1.90 -6.67 -1.55
CA ALA A 52 2.59 -5.43 -1.22
C ALA A 52 1.76 -4.57 -0.24
N ILE A 53 0.46 -4.38 -0.51
CA ILE A 53 -0.46 -3.70 0.41
C ILE A 53 -0.47 -4.36 1.79
N MET A 54 -0.63 -5.69 1.85
CA MET A 54 -0.67 -6.42 3.12
C MET A 54 0.64 -6.29 3.91
N ARG A 55 1.80 -6.26 3.24
CA ARG A 55 3.08 -6.06 3.93
C ARG A 55 3.20 -4.65 4.52
N ILE A 56 2.79 -3.62 3.78
CA ILE A 56 2.78 -2.24 4.30
C ILE A 56 1.74 -2.08 5.41
N GLU A 57 0.56 -2.68 5.28
CA GLU A 57 -0.47 -2.70 6.33
C GLU A 57 0.08 -3.34 7.62
N ALA A 58 0.89 -4.40 7.49
CA ALA A 58 1.57 -5.02 8.63
C ALA A 58 2.67 -4.13 9.24
N GLU A 59 3.44 -3.39 8.42
CA GLU A 59 4.41 -2.38 8.91
C GLU A 59 3.69 -1.30 9.74
N LEU A 60 2.57 -0.79 9.23
CA LEU A 60 1.75 0.20 9.92
C LEU A 60 1.12 -0.36 11.19
N LEU A 61 0.63 -1.60 11.17
CA LEU A 61 0.06 -2.27 12.34
C LEU A 61 1.09 -2.41 13.46
N LEU A 62 2.32 -2.79 13.13
CA LEU A 62 3.42 -2.86 14.10
C LEU A 62 3.74 -1.48 14.68
N HIS A 63 3.81 -0.46 13.83
CA HIS A 63 4.05 0.92 14.27
C HIS A 63 2.91 1.46 15.16
N ASP A 64 1.67 1.14 14.83
CA ASP A 64 0.49 1.53 15.61
C ASP A 64 0.50 0.87 16.98
N ALA A 65 0.90 -0.40 17.06
CA ALA A 65 0.97 -1.15 18.31
C ALA A 65 1.94 -0.50 19.31
N GLU A 66 3.02 0.14 18.84
CA GLU A 66 3.95 0.90 19.70
C GLU A 66 3.31 2.15 20.33
N GLN A 67 2.22 2.66 19.74
CA GLN A 67 1.53 3.87 20.19
C GLN A 67 0.30 3.57 21.06
N VAL A 68 -0.12 2.31 21.15
CA VAL A 68 -1.26 1.91 21.96
C VAL A 68 -0.93 2.07 23.44
N THR A 69 -1.78 2.82 24.13
CA THR A 69 -1.72 2.99 25.59
C THR A 69 -3.09 2.71 26.18
N VAL A 70 -3.13 2.56 27.51
CA VAL A 70 -4.38 2.38 28.26
C VAL A 70 -5.40 3.50 27.98
N GLU A 71 -4.92 4.72 27.70
CA GLU A 71 -5.77 5.89 27.52
C GLU A 71 -6.17 6.15 26.06
N ARG A 72 -5.35 5.74 25.09
CA ARG A 72 -5.48 6.18 23.69
C ARG A 72 -5.97 5.11 22.71
N GLY A 73 -5.97 3.83 23.09
CA GLY A 73 -6.42 2.74 22.20
C GLY A 73 -5.62 2.63 20.91
N GLU A 74 -6.19 2.02 19.85
CA GLU A 74 -5.57 1.99 18.52
C GLU A 74 -5.61 3.39 17.87
N PRO A 75 -4.48 3.86 17.29
CA PRO A 75 -4.39 5.20 16.72
C PRO A 75 -5.17 5.37 15.41
N ARG A 76 -5.49 4.27 14.72
CA ARG A 76 -6.25 4.24 13.47
C ARG A 76 -7.06 2.95 13.36
N SER A 77 -8.19 3.02 12.68
CA SER A 77 -9.02 1.87 12.33
C SER A 77 -8.35 0.98 11.26
N PRO A 78 -8.81 -0.28 11.09
CA PRO A 78 -8.33 -1.13 10.01
C PRO A 78 -8.50 -0.53 8.60
N GLU A 79 -9.57 0.22 8.37
CA GLU A 79 -9.85 0.87 7.09
C GLU A 79 -8.87 2.02 6.83
N GLU A 80 -8.64 2.88 7.83
CA GLU A 80 -7.65 3.97 7.73
C GLU A 80 -6.24 3.40 7.47
N ARG A 81 -5.86 2.32 8.18
CA ARG A 81 -4.56 1.64 7.98
C ARG A 81 -4.40 1.11 6.55
N ARG A 82 -5.46 0.57 5.97
CA ARG A 82 -5.46 0.06 4.60
C ARG A 82 -5.34 1.19 3.57
N THR A 83 -6.05 2.29 3.78
CA THR A 83 -5.94 3.49 2.95
C THR A 83 -4.53 4.07 3.01
N ASP A 84 -3.96 4.19 4.20
CA ASP A 84 -2.58 4.65 4.39
C ASP A 84 -1.57 3.70 3.73
N ALA A 85 -1.79 2.39 3.81
CA ALA A 85 -0.94 1.40 3.14
C ALA A 85 -0.98 1.55 1.61
N PHE A 86 -2.16 1.81 1.04
CA PHE A 86 -2.30 2.10 -0.39
C PHE A 86 -1.57 3.37 -0.80
N VAL A 87 -1.74 4.47 -0.07
CA VAL A 87 -1.04 5.74 -0.34
C VAL A 87 0.47 5.56 -0.21
N ALA A 88 0.94 4.90 0.85
CA ALA A 88 2.35 4.61 1.05
C ALA A 88 2.92 3.74 -0.08
N LEU A 89 2.17 2.74 -0.56
CA LEU A 89 2.58 1.95 -1.73
C LEU A 89 2.73 2.84 -2.96
N ALA A 90 1.71 3.64 -3.27
CA ALA A 90 1.73 4.53 -4.43
C ALA A 90 2.95 5.47 -4.41
N LEU A 91 3.20 6.12 -3.27
CA LEU A 91 4.36 7.00 -3.08
C LEU A 91 5.69 6.26 -3.26
N ARG A 92 5.87 5.10 -2.60
CA ARG A 92 7.10 4.30 -2.70
C ARG A 92 7.37 3.83 -4.14
N VAL A 93 6.31 3.55 -4.90
CA VAL A 93 6.39 3.07 -6.29
C VAL A 93 6.66 4.21 -7.27
N THR A 94 6.16 5.42 -7.01
CA THR A 94 6.37 6.60 -7.88
C THR A 94 7.60 7.43 -7.53
N ASP A 95 8.20 7.24 -6.36
CA ASP A 95 9.47 7.88 -6.01
C ASP A 95 10.62 7.26 -6.80
N ASP A 96 11.23 8.08 -7.67
CA ASP A 96 12.48 7.81 -8.39
C ASP A 96 13.68 8.03 -7.44
N THR A 97 14.09 7.00 -6.69
CA THR A 97 15.36 7.00 -5.95
C THR A 97 16.42 6.11 -6.58
#